data_AF-A0A7C5FLF8-F1
#
_entry.id   AF-A0A7C5FLF8-F1
#
_cell.length_a   1.000
_cell.length_b   1.000
_cell.length_c   1.000
_cell.angle_alpha   90.00
_cell.angle_beta   90.00
_cell.angle_gamma   90.00
#
_symmetry.space_group_name_H-M   'P 1'
#
loop_
_entity.id
_entity.type
_entity.pdbx_description
1 polymer ?
#
loop_
_entity_poly.entity_id
_entity_poly.type
_entity_poly.pdbx_seq_one_letter_code
_entity_poly.pdbx_strand_id
1 'polypeptide(L)'
;DMNLPIEGVFHNLAVVSIRKRYPGHARKVMHAIWGLGQMSFTKFIIVVDENVNVQDMSEVLWRLGNNVDPKRDIEIVEGPVDVLNHASPAQNYGSKMGIDATKKLPEEGMPREWPPDIVMHPEVKAKIDMLWKELGIG
;
A
#
# COMPACT_ATOMS: atom_id res chain seq x y z
N ASP A 1 -8.44 0.08 5.54
CA ASP A 1 -7.67 0.60 6.68
C ASP A 1 -6.63 1.59 6.16
N MET A 2 -6.02 2.40 7.01
CA MET A 2 -4.99 3.37 6.65
C MET A 2 -3.89 3.43 7.72
N ASN A 3 -2.64 3.48 7.28
CA ASN A 3 -1.48 3.73 8.12
C ASN A 3 -0.67 4.93 7.57
N LEU A 4 -0.18 5.76 8.47
CA LEU A 4 0.73 6.88 8.23
C LEU A 4 2.01 6.62 9.04
N PRO A 5 2.97 5.83 8.49
CA PRO A 5 4.12 5.37 9.27
C PRO A 5 4.94 6.53 9.83
N ILE A 6 5.45 6.38 11.05
CA ILE A 6 6.27 7.40 11.72
C ILE A 6 7.54 7.66 10.92
N GLU A 7 8.10 6.60 10.31
CA GLU A 7 9.25 6.63 9.40
C GLU A 7 9.00 7.52 8.17
N GLY A 8 7.73 7.67 7.78
CA GLY A 8 7.27 8.58 6.74
C GLY A 8 6.97 10.00 7.23
N VAL A 9 7.36 10.36 8.46
CA VAL A 9 7.02 11.66 9.09
C VAL A 9 5.49 11.88 9.06
N PHE A 10 4.75 10.82 9.34
CA PHE A 10 3.29 10.73 9.24
C PHE A 10 2.76 10.95 7.81
N HIS A 11 2.57 12.21 7.39
CA HIS A 11 1.80 12.51 6.20
C HIS A 11 2.56 12.31 4.89
N ASN A 12 3.91 12.19 4.87
CA ASN A 12 4.63 12.01 3.60
C ASN A 12 4.42 10.64 2.97
N LEU A 13 4.08 9.62 3.77
CA LEU A 13 3.78 8.27 3.29
C LEU A 13 2.44 7.81 3.86
N ALA A 14 1.50 7.47 2.98
CA ALA A 14 0.27 6.82 3.34
C ALA A 14 0.20 5.41 2.75
N VAL A 15 -0.20 4.44 3.56
CA VAL A 15 -0.56 3.10 3.12
C VAL A 15 -2.05 2.90 3.33
N VAL A 16 -2.77 2.51 2.29
CA VAL A 16 -4.23 2.38 2.33
C VAL A 16 -4.65 1.03 1.78
N SER A 17 -5.43 0.27 2.56
CA SER A 17 -6.05 -0.96 2.09
C SER A 17 -7.45 -0.72 1.56
N ILE A 18 -7.75 -1.30 0.41
CA ILE A 18 -9.03 -1.13 -0.29
C ILE A 18 -9.65 -2.46 -0.67
N ARG A 19 -10.98 -2.54 -0.65
CA ARG A 19 -11.71 -3.58 -1.37
C ARG A 19 -11.76 -3.20 -2.84
N LYS A 20 -10.82 -3.70 -3.64
CA LYS A 20 -10.77 -3.46 -5.09
C LYS A 20 -12.03 -4.03 -5.76
N ARG A 21 -12.63 -3.27 -6.69
CA ARG A 21 -13.90 -3.63 -7.35
C ARG A 21 -13.88 -3.51 -8.87
N TYR A 22 -12.92 -2.79 -9.43
CA TYR A 22 -12.81 -2.52 -10.86
C TYR A 22 -11.37 -2.09 -11.20
N PRO A 23 -10.95 -2.18 -12.47
CA PRO A 23 -9.64 -1.70 -12.92
C PRO A 23 -9.46 -0.21 -12.61
N GLY A 24 -8.27 0.16 -12.11
CA GLY A 24 -7.95 1.56 -11.78
C GLY A 24 -8.57 2.09 -10.48
N HIS A 25 -9.24 1.24 -9.68
CA HIS A 25 -9.81 1.65 -8.39
C HIS A 25 -8.74 2.23 -7.44
N ALA A 26 -7.52 1.69 -7.46
CA ALA A 26 -6.41 2.21 -6.65
C ALA A 26 -6.06 3.66 -7.02
N ARG A 27 -5.98 3.99 -8.31
CA ARG A 27 -5.72 5.35 -8.79
C ARG A 27 -6.82 6.33 -8.36
N LYS A 28 -8.09 5.92 -8.46
CA LYS A 28 -9.21 6.73 -7.94
C LYS A 28 -9.01 7.06 -6.46
N VAL A 29 -8.56 6.11 -5.65
CA VAL A 29 -8.30 6.33 -4.22
C VAL A 29 -7.10 7.25 -4.00
N MET A 30 -6.01 7.10 -4.76
CA MET A 30 -4.85 8.02 -4.70
C MET A 30 -5.28 9.47 -4.96
N HIS A 31 -6.01 9.72 -6.04
CA HIS A 31 -6.52 11.04 -6.41
C HIS A 31 -7.52 11.59 -5.39
N ALA A 32 -8.36 10.74 -4.79
CA ALA A 32 -9.23 11.15 -3.70
C ALA A 32 -8.40 11.64 -2.50
N ILE A 33 -7.38 10.89 -2.07
CA ILE A 33 -6.50 11.28 -0.95
C ILE A 33 -5.78 12.59 -1.24
N TRP A 34 -5.22 12.76 -2.44
CA TRP A 34 -4.59 14.01 -2.83
C TRP A 34 -5.55 15.20 -2.94
N GLY A 35 -6.86 14.95 -3.07
CA GLY A 35 -7.90 15.97 -3.02
C GLY A 35 -8.36 16.34 -1.60
N LEU A 36 -7.92 15.63 -0.56
CA LEU A 36 -8.41 15.83 0.81
C LEU A 36 -7.46 16.72 1.63
N GLY A 37 -7.84 17.97 1.90
CA GLY A 37 -7.28 18.80 2.97
C GLY A 37 -5.77 18.64 3.20
N GLN A 38 -5.38 18.22 4.41
CA GLN A 38 -3.96 17.99 4.78
C GLN A 38 -3.31 16.80 4.05
N MET A 39 -4.10 15.81 3.64
CA MET A 39 -3.61 14.67 2.85
C MET A 39 -3.24 15.06 1.42
N SER A 40 -3.62 16.27 0.98
CA SER A 40 -3.10 16.83 -0.27
C SER A 40 -1.57 16.94 -0.25
N PHE A 41 -0.91 17.03 0.90
CA PHE A 41 0.55 17.08 0.99
C PHE A 41 1.23 15.70 0.95
N THR A 42 0.47 14.61 0.98
CA THR A 42 1.03 13.26 0.99
C THR A 42 1.83 12.97 -0.27
N LYS A 43 3.12 12.72 -0.11
CA LYS A 43 4.07 12.53 -1.21
C LYS A 43 4.00 11.14 -1.80
N PHE A 44 3.84 10.12 -0.96
CA PHE A 44 3.81 8.72 -1.36
C PHE A 44 2.52 8.07 -0.88
N ILE A 45 1.80 7.41 -1.78
CA ILE A 45 0.62 6.62 -1.44
C ILE A 45 0.84 5.20 -1.95
N ILE A 46 0.79 4.22 -1.07
CA ILE A 46 0.79 2.80 -1.42
C ILE A 46 -0.63 2.27 -1.20
N VAL A 47 -1.25 1.75 -2.24
CA VAL A 47 -2.58 1.14 -2.17
C VAL A 47 -2.44 -0.38 -2.21
N VAL A 48 -2.99 -1.07 -1.20
CA VAL A 48 -2.96 -2.53 -1.05
C VAL A 48 -4.37 -3.11 -0.96
N ASP A 49 -4.51 -4.43 -1.09
CA ASP A 49 -5.80 -5.11 -0.96
C ASP A 49 -6.34 -5.09 0.49
N GLU A 50 -7.65 -5.26 0.66
CA GLU A 50 -8.34 -5.15 1.94
C GLU A 50 -7.84 -6.11 3.04
N ASN A 51 -7.27 -7.24 2.64
CA ASN A 51 -6.79 -8.29 3.54
C ASN A 51 -5.34 -8.06 4.01
N VAL A 52 -4.69 -6.99 3.56
CA VAL A 52 -3.32 -6.64 3.94
C VAL A 52 -3.34 -5.82 5.21
N ASN A 53 -2.56 -6.23 6.21
CA ASN A 53 -2.39 -5.46 7.44
C ASN A 53 -1.47 -4.26 7.17
N VAL A 54 -2.07 -3.08 7.01
CA VAL A 54 -1.31 -1.83 6.76
C VAL A 54 -0.47 -1.38 7.94
N GLN A 55 -0.70 -1.92 9.14
CA GLN A 55 0.11 -1.65 10.33
C GLN A 55 1.40 -2.49 10.36
N ASP A 56 1.47 -3.57 9.57
CA ASP A 56 2.69 -4.37 9.39
C ASP A 56 3.40 -3.94 8.11
N MET A 57 4.42 -3.10 8.26
CA MET A 57 5.21 -2.62 7.12
C MET A 57 5.97 -3.74 6.41
N SER A 58 6.25 -4.86 7.06
CA SER A 58 6.87 -6.02 6.40
C SER A 58 5.91 -6.65 5.40
N GLU A 59 4.62 -6.78 5.77
CA GLU A 59 3.59 -7.25 4.85
C GLU A 59 3.38 -6.27 3.69
N VAL A 60 3.30 -4.97 3.98
CA VAL A 60 3.14 -3.93 2.95
C VAL A 60 4.30 -3.96 1.95
N LEU A 61 5.54 -4.07 2.41
CA LEU A 61 6.72 -4.16 1.55
C LEU A 61 6.74 -5.47 0.74
N TRP A 62 6.26 -6.58 1.31
CA TRP A 62 6.08 -7.82 0.57
C TRP A 62 5.09 -7.64 -0.59
N ARG A 63 3.94 -6.99 -0.36
CA ARG A 63 2.97 -6.66 -1.43
C ARG A 63 3.56 -5.75 -2.48
N LEU A 64 4.23 -4.67 -2.05
CA LEU A 64 4.92 -3.74 -2.94
C LEU A 64 5.91 -4.48 -3.85
N GLY A 65 6.75 -5.35 -3.29
CA GLY A 65 7.79 -6.06 -4.05
C GLY A 65 7.27 -7.15 -4.99
N ASN A 66 6.08 -7.70 -4.75
CA ASN A 66 5.56 -8.85 -5.51
C ASN A 66 4.39 -8.51 -6.44
N ASN A 67 3.66 -7.41 -6.17
CA ASN A 67 2.46 -7.06 -6.92
C ASN A 67 2.66 -5.92 -7.94
N VAL A 68 3.81 -5.24 -7.92
CA VAL A 68 4.05 -4.01 -8.68
C VAL A 68 4.95 -4.27 -9.88
N ASP A 69 4.44 -3.95 -11.07
CA ASP A 69 5.25 -3.60 -12.24
C ASP A 69 5.46 -2.08 -12.21
N PRO A 70 6.70 -1.58 -12.03
CA PRO A 70 6.93 -0.15 -11.84
C PRO A 70 6.40 0.74 -12.96
N LYS A 71 6.42 0.29 -14.22
CA LYS A 71 5.97 1.13 -15.34
C LYS A 71 4.44 1.20 -15.42
N ARG A 72 3.76 0.10 -15.06
CA ARG A 72 2.29 0.00 -15.13
C ARG A 72 1.61 0.61 -13.89
N ASP A 73 2.19 0.34 -12.73
CA ASP A 73 1.49 0.46 -11.45
C ASP A 73 1.89 1.69 -10.63
N ILE A 74 2.91 2.42 -11.07
CA ILE A 74 3.32 3.70 -10.48
C ILE A 74 2.73 4.84 -11.30
N GLU A 75 2.16 5.81 -10.59
CA GLU A 75 1.71 7.09 -11.13
C GLU A 75 2.47 8.21 -10.44
N ILE A 76 3.06 9.10 -11.24
CA ILE A 76 3.68 10.32 -10.76
C ILE A 76 2.82 11.49 -11.21
N VAL A 77 2.47 12.35 -10.26
CA VAL A 77 1.68 13.58 -10.49
C VAL A 77 2.40 14.76 -9.88
N GLU A 78 2.09 15.96 -10.36
CA GLU A 78 2.55 17.21 -9.75
C GLU A 78 1.44 17.86 -8.94
N GLY A 79 1.78 18.57 -7.87
CA GLY A 79 0.81 19.26 -7.06
C GLY A 79 1.38 19.91 -5.80
N PRO A 80 0.50 20.41 -4.92
CA PRO A 80 0.92 21.09 -3.70
C PRO A 80 1.62 20.12 -2.74
N VAL A 81 2.72 20.55 -2.14
CA VAL A 81 3.44 19.82 -1.09
C VAL A 81 3.61 20.72 0.14
N ASP A 82 3.99 20.13 1.27
CA ASP A 82 4.22 20.88 2.50
C ASP A 82 5.26 22.00 2.31
N VAL A 83 5.04 23.16 2.96
CA VAL A 83 5.92 24.33 2.87
C VAL A 83 7.32 24.09 3.42
N LEU A 84 7.47 23.14 4.34
CA LEU A 84 8.73 22.73 4.96
C LEU A 84 9.38 21.54 4.22
N ASN A 85 8.80 21.07 3.11
CA ASN A 85 9.36 19.99 2.30
C ASN A 85 10.58 20.47 1.49
N HIS A 86 11.75 20.43 2.13
CA HIS A 86 13.05 20.79 1.53
C HIS A 86 13.46 19.94 0.32
N ALA A 87 12.85 18.76 0.11
CA ALA A 87 13.12 17.90 -1.03
C ALA A 87 12.29 18.25 -2.28
N SER A 88 11.39 19.24 -2.18
CA SER A 88 10.63 19.73 -3.34
C SER A 88 11.48 20.65 -4.23
N PRO A 89 11.25 20.65 -5.55
CA PRO A 89 12.00 21.51 -6.47
C PRO A 89 11.62 22.99 -6.33
N ALA A 90 10.42 23.28 -5.83
CA ALA A 90 9.92 24.62 -5.60
C ALA A 90 9.13 24.67 -4.29
N GLN A 91 9.10 25.84 -3.66
CA GLN A 91 8.32 26.02 -2.43
C GLN A 91 6.84 25.72 -2.69
N ASN A 92 6.23 24.90 -1.82
CA ASN A 92 4.84 24.47 -1.87
C ASN A 92 4.43 23.64 -3.11
N TYR A 93 5.34 23.29 -4.03
CA TYR A 93 4.99 22.56 -5.25
C TYR A 93 6.03 21.50 -5.62
N GLY A 94 5.57 20.29 -5.95
CA GLY A 94 6.46 19.21 -6.36
C GLY A 94 5.73 17.97 -6.82
N SER A 95 6.49 16.90 -7.03
CA SER A 95 5.96 15.61 -7.46
C SER A 95 5.45 14.77 -6.29
N LYS A 96 4.45 13.94 -6.58
CA LYS A 96 3.90 12.91 -5.70
C LYS A 96 3.85 11.60 -6.46
N MET A 97 3.87 10.49 -5.74
CA MET A 97 3.90 9.15 -6.28
C MET A 97 2.80 8.30 -5.66
N GLY A 98 1.95 7.73 -6.51
CA GLY A 98 1.00 6.70 -6.14
C GLY A 98 1.49 5.35 -6.63
N ILE A 99 1.36 4.32 -5.81
CA ILE A 99 1.77 2.95 -6.14
C ILE A 99 0.59 2.02 -5.92
N ASP A 100 0.13 1.39 -7.00
CA ASP A 100 -0.87 0.33 -6.92
C ASP A 100 -0.17 -1.00 -6.60
N ALA A 101 -0.16 -1.38 -5.33
CA ALA A 101 0.34 -2.67 -4.84
C ALA A 101 -0.79 -3.71 -4.64
N THR A 102 -1.97 -3.47 -5.22
CA THR A 102 -3.09 -4.43 -5.17
C THR A 102 -2.90 -5.60 -6.13
N LYS A 103 -3.66 -6.68 -5.98
CA LYS A 103 -3.76 -7.73 -7.01
C LYS A 103 -4.27 -7.11 -8.32
N LYS A 104 -3.68 -7.51 -9.44
CA LYS A 104 -4.09 -6.99 -10.75
C LYS A 104 -5.16 -7.85 -11.39
N LEU A 105 -6.08 -7.17 -12.06
CA LEU A 105 -7.16 -7.78 -12.81
C LEU A 105 -6.75 -8.02 -14.27
N PRO A 106 -7.42 -8.94 -15.00
CA PRO A 106 -7.21 -9.11 -16.43
C PRO A 106 -7.32 -7.81 -17.24
N GLU A 107 -8.27 -6.96 -16.88
CA GLU A 107 -8.52 -5.66 -17.51
C GLU A 107 -7.41 -4.63 -17.26
N GLU A 108 -6.51 -4.89 -16.30
CA GLU A 108 -5.33 -4.07 -16.02
C GLU A 108 -4.09 -4.57 -16.77
N GLY A 109 -4.28 -5.47 -17.74
CA GLY A 109 -3.18 -6.03 -18.55
C GLY A 109 -2.47 -7.20 -17.86
N MET A 110 -3.13 -7.89 -16.93
CA MET A 110 -2.64 -9.12 -16.32
C MET A 110 -3.45 -10.33 -16.80
N PRO A 111 -3.15 -10.92 -17.96
CA PRO A 111 -3.98 -11.97 -18.56
C PRO A 111 -3.90 -13.31 -17.80
N ARG A 112 -2.87 -13.51 -16.97
CA ARG A 112 -2.74 -14.69 -16.13
C ARG A 112 -3.54 -14.55 -14.84
N GLU A 113 -3.97 -15.68 -14.29
CA GLU A 113 -4.56 -15.72 -12.96
C GLU A 113 -3.57 -15.17 -11.92
N TRP A 114 -4.07 -14.34 -11.02
CA TRP A 114 -3.27 -13.81 -9.92
C TRP A 114 -3.06 -14.91 -8.88
N PRO A 115 -1.82 -15.22 -8.49
CA PRO A 115 -1.57 -16.34 -7.58
C PRO A 115 -2.19 -16.07 -6.20
N PRO A 116 -2.71 -17.10 -5.51
CA PRO A 116 -3.14 -16.97 -4.13
C PRO A 116 -1.92 -16.83 -3.20
N ASP A 117 -2.17 -16.35 -1.99
CA ASP A 117 -1.15 -16.30 -0.95
C ASP A 117 -0.89 -17.70 -0.41
N ILE A 118 0.38 -17.98 -0.05
CA ILE A 118 0.72 -19.21 0.65
C ILE A 118 0.23 -19.08 2.09
N VAL A 119 -0.69 -19.95 2.49
CA VAL A 119 -1.25 -20.00 3.84
C VAL A 119 -1.00 -21.36 4.47
N MET A 120 -0.76 -21.36 5.78
CA MET A 120 -0.64 -22.61 6.55
C MET A 120 -1.99 -23.32 6.60
N HIS A 121 -1.99 -24.65 6.47
CA HIS A 121 -3.22 -25.44 6.59
C HIS A 121 -3.89 -25.21 7.96
N PRO A 122 -5.21 -25.00 8.04
CA PRO A 122 -5.88 -24.62 9.30
C PRO A 122 -5.62 -25.60 10.46
N GLU A 123 -5.58 -26.90 10.17
CA GLU A 123 -5.31 -27.94 11.15
C GLU A 123 -3.89 -27.85 11.75
N VAL A 124 -2.90 -27.54 10.90
CA VAL A 124 -1.51 -27.38 11.35
C VAL A 124 -1.39 -26.13 12.21
N LYS A 125 -1.99 -25.02 11.79
CA LYS A 125 -2.01 -23.77 12.56
C LYS A 125 -2.65 -24.00 13.93
N ALA A 126 -3.83 -24.59 13.99
CA ALA A 126 -4.53 -24.87 15.24
C ALA A 126 -3.72 -25.79 16.17
N LYS A 127 -3.05 -26.81 15.62
CA LYS A 127 -2.18 -27.70 16.39
C LYS A 127 -1.01 -26.93 17.03
N ILE A 128 -0.34 -26.07 16.27
CA ILE A 128 0.79 -25.28 16.78
C ILE A 128 0.32 -24.23 17.79
N ASP A 129 -0.82 -23.58 17.56
CA ASP A 129 -1.40 -22.61 18.50
C ASP A 129 -1.68 -23.24 19.88
N MET A 130 -2.15 -24.50 19.92
CA MET A 130 -2.33 -25.25 21.18
C MET A 130 -1.02 -25.56 21.88
N LEU A 131 0.01 -25.95 21.12
CA LEU A 131 1.33 -26.30 21.66
C LEU A 131 2.19 -25.08 22.03
N TRP A 132 1.88 -23.90 21.51
CA TRP A 132 2.75 -22.72 21.58
C TRP A 132 3.24 -22.38 22.99
N LYS A 133 2.35 -22.47 23.99
CA LYS A 133 2.67 -22.21 25.40
C LYS A 133 3.59 -23.26 26.01
N GLU A 134 3.51 -24.50 25.56
CA GLU A 134 4.32 -25.62 26.07
C GLU A 134 5.74 -25.61 25.50
N LEU A 135 5.93 -25.01 24.31
CA LEU A 135 7.22 -25.00 23.63
C LEU A 135 8.25 -24.07 24.29
N GLY A 136 7.84 -23.11 25.13
CA GLY A 136 8.75 -22.24 25.89
C GLY A 136 9.67 -21.35 25.03
N ILE A 137 9.28 -21.08 23.79
CA ILE A 137 10.03 -20.30 22.80
C ILE A 137 9.37 -18.93 22.49
N GLY A 138 8.45 -18.48 23.34
CA GLY A 138 7.71 -17.23 23.23
C GLY A 138 7.75 -16.45 24.52
#